data_AF-A0A8S2S297-F1
#
_entry.id   AF-A0A8S2S297-F1
#
_cell.length_a   1.000
_cell.length_b   1.000
_cell.length_c   1.000
_cell.angle_alpha   90.00
_cell.angle_beta   90.00
_cell.angle_gamma   90.00
#
_symmetry.space_group_name_H-M   'P 1'
#
loop_
_entity.id
_entity.type
_entity.pdbx_description
1 polymer ?
#
loop_
_entity_poly.entity_id
_entity_poly.type
_entity_poly.pdbx_seq_one_letter_code
_entity_poly.pdbx_strand_id
1 'polypeptide(L)'
;YFTPLSYKDQLISREQAQILGSIRRIIQNMNLIIRVTDKGNNFYIGSTIEFGKRAQKFFSDTNAFIELSSNPFNEILDKVIQLLNTLRGKNFIRKWQYEQMMPDRTNCELAHLYFNPKTH
;
A
#
# COMPACT_ATOMS: atom_id res chain seq x y z
N TYR A 1 -12.98 8.80 32.99
CA TYR A 1 -14.07 9.77 32.77
C TYR A 1 -14.54 9.64 31.33
N PHE A 2 -15.76 9.14 31.10
CA PHE A 2 -16.40 9.15 29.79
C PHE A 2 -17.36 10.33 29.78
N THR A 3 -17.02 11.40 29.08
CA THR A 3 -17.95 12.49 28.83
C THR A 3 -18.92 12.02 27.74
N PRO A 4 -20.23 11.91 28.01
CA PRO A 4 -21.18 11.48 27.00
C PRO A 4 -21.19 12.46 25.83
N LEU A 5 -21.25 11.93 24.60
CA LEU A 5 -21.33 12.73 23.38
C LEU A 5 -22.53 13.68 23.45
N SER A 6 -22.34 14.92 22.99
CA SER A 6 -23.42 15.90 22.90
C SER A 6 -24.54 15.35 22.03
N TYR A 7 -25.79 15.71 22.34
CA TYR A 7 -26.96 15.30 21.55
C TYR A 7 -26.81 15.64 20.06
N LYS A 8 -26.19 16.79 19.76
CA LYS A 8 -25.87 17.21 18.39
C LYS A 8 -24.89 16.24 17.70
N ASP A 9 -23.85 15.80 18.40
CA ASP A 9 -22.87 14.86 17.87
C ASP A 9 -23.48 13.48 17.65
N GLN A 10 -24.42 13.07 18.51
CA GLN A 10 -25.16 11.82 18.34
C GLN A 10 -26.06 11.84 17.10
N LEU A 11 -26.74 12.97 16.83
CA LEU A 11 -27.54 13.15 15.62
C LEU A 11 -26.68 13.10 14.36
N ILE A 12 -25.58 13.86 14.33
CA ILE A 12 -24.63 13.85 13.20
C ILE A 12 -24.07 12.45 12.96
N SER A 13 -23.71 11.73 14.03
CA SER A 13 -23.19 10.36 13.93
C SER A 13 -24.22 9.40 13.31
N ARG A 14 -25.51 9.56 13.66
CA ARG A 14 -26.59 8.73 13.09
C ARG A 14 -26.80 9.02 11.61
N GLU A 15 -26.82 10.29 11.22
CA GLU A 15 -26.94 10.70 9.82
C GLU A 15 -25.76 10.17 8.99
N GLN A 16 -24.54 10.32 9.49
CA GLN A 16 -23.33 9.79 8.86
C GLN A 16 -23.39 8.26 8.72
N ALA A 17 -23.84 7.54 9.74
CA ALA A 17 -24.01 6.08 9.67
C ALA A 17 -25.01 5.65 8.59
N GLN A 18 -26.12 6.38 8.43
CA GLN A 18 -27.12 6.13 7.39
C GLN A 18 -26.56 6.39 5.99
N ILE A 19 -25.83 7.49 5.82
CA ILE A 19 -25.15 7.83 4.55
C ILE A 19 -24.14 6.73 4.20
N LEU A 20 -23.30 6.32 5.16
CA LEU A 20 -22.32 5.25 4.97
C LEU A 20 -22.99 3.92 4.60
N GLY A 21 -24.11 3.57 5.25
CA GLY A 21 -24.90 2.39 4.90
C GLY A 21 -25.40 2.44 3.46
N SER A 22 -25.91 3.60 3.03
CA SER A 22 -26.40 3.82 1.67
C SER A 22 -25.30 3.72 0.62
N ILE A 23 -24.14 4.35 0.88
CA ILE A 23 -22.96 4.28 0.01
C ILE A 23 -22.48 2.83 -0.14
N ARG A 24 -22.36 2.09 0.96
CA ARG A 24 -21.95 0.67 0.93
C ARG A 24 -22.89 -0.17 0.08
N ARG A 25 -24.20 0.04 0.23
CA ARG A 25 -25.22 -0.68 -0.56
C ARG A 25 -25.10 -0.37 -2.05
N ILE A 26 -24.87 0.90 -2.42
CA ILE A 26 -24.66 1.30 -3.82
C ILE A 26 -23.41 0.63 -4.39
N ILE A 27 -22.29 0.67 -3.65
CA ILE A 27 -21.03 0.04 -4.06
C ILE A 27 -21.23 -1.46 -4.35
N GLN A 28 -21.92 -2.17 -3.44
CA GLN A 28 -22.20 -3.59 -3.60
C GLN A 28 -23.13 -3.87 -4.79
N ASN A 29 -24.27 -3.18 -4.87
CA ASN A 29 -25.27 -3.43 -5.91
C ASN A 29 -24.75 -3.12 -7.32
N MET A 30 -23.91 -2.09 -7.45
CA MET A 30 -23.33 -1.67 -8.72
C MET A 30 -21.96 -2.30 -9.00
N ASN A 31 -21.48 -3.19 -8.12
CA ASN A 31 -20.16 -3.82 -8.22
C ASN A 31 -19.02 -2.80 -8.44
N LEU A 32 -19.05 -1.70 -7.68
CA LEU A 32 -18.05 -0.65 -7.79
C LEU A 32 -16.82 -0.97 -6.95
N ILE A 33 -15.66 -0.50 -7.40
CA ILE A 33 -14.41 -0.54 -6.67
C ILE A 33 -13.93 0.88 -6.38
N ILE A 34 -13.47 1.11 -5.15
CA ILE A 34 -12.82 2.34 -4.73
C ILE A 34 -11.35 2.01 -4.44
N ARG A 35 -10.42 2.66 -5.14
CA ARG A 35 -8.98 2.48 -4.95
C ARG A 35 -8.29 3.82 -4.79
N VAL A 36 -7.33 3.90 -3.87
CA VAL A 36 -6.41 5.03 -3.80
C VAL A 36 -5.49 4.96 -5.01
N THR A 37 -5.26 6.09 -5.69
CA THR A 37 -4.32 6.14 -6.80
C THR A 37 -2.93 6.53 -6.29
N ASP A 38 -1.87 5.93 -6.84
CA ASP A 38 -0.47 6.23 -6.44
C ASP A 38 -0.05 7.70 -6.66
N LYS A 39 -0.78 8.45 -7.49
CA LYS A 39 -0.48 9.86 -7.81
C LYS A 39 -1.59 10.79 -7.33
N GLY A 40 -1.32 11.47 -6.22
CA GLY A 40 -2.23 12.43 -5.59
C GLY A 40 -3.29 11.75 -4.71
N ASN A 41 -3.85 12.48 -3.76
CA ASN A 41 -4.91 12.03 -2.83
C ASN A 41 -6.25 11.75 -3.54
N ASN A 42 -6.22 11.25 -4.77
CA ASN A 42 -7.36 10.94 -5.60
C ASN A 42 -7.76 9.49 -5.40
N PHE A 43 -9.06 9.25 -5.57
CA PHE A 43 -9.64 7.92 -5.54
C PHE A 43 -10.17 7.59 -6.92
N TYR A 44 -9.86 6.40 -7.41
CA TYR A 44 -10.57 5.80 -8.53
C TYR A 44 -11.87 5.20 -8.02
N ILE A 45 -13.00 5.58 -8.64
CA ILE A 45 -14.31 4.95 -8.43
C ILE A 45 -14.80 4.47 -9.80
N GLY A 46 -15.09 3.19 -9.93
CA GLY A 46 -15.58 2.61 -11.18
C GLY A 46 -16.06 1.18 -11.02
N SER A 47 -16.55 0.58 -12.11
CA SER A 47 -16.95 -0.83 -12.09
C SER A 47 -15.75 -1.75 -11.90
N THR A 48 -15.92 -2.80 -11.10
CA THR A 48 -14.90 -3.84 -10.89
C THR A 48 -14.51 -4.52 -12.20
N ILE A 49 -15.46 -4.71 -13.10
CA ILE A 49 -15.24 -5.34 -14.41
C ILE A 49 -14.37 -4.45 -15.31
N GLU A 50 -14.70 -3.15 -15.37
CA GLU A 50 -13.93 -2.20 -16.18
C GLU A 50 -12.52 -2.01 -15.65
N PHE A 51 -12.36 -1.96 -14.32
CA PHE A 51 -11.06 -1.92 -13.69
C PHE A 51 -10.22 -3.13 -14.06
N GLY A 52 -10.77 -4.35 -13.96
CA GLY A 52 -10.09 -5.58 -14.36
C GLY A 52 -9.65 -5.56 -15.82
N LYS A 53 -10.51 -5.12 -16.74
CA LYS A 53 -10.17 -4.99 -18.17
C LYS A 53 -9.04 -3.99 -18.41
N ARG A 54 -9.07 -2.83 -17.73
CA ARG A 54 -8.02 -1.81 -17.85
C ARG A 54 -6.69 -2.32 -17.30
N ALA A 55 -6.71 -2.99 -16.15
CA ALA A 55 -5.51 -3.60 -15.55
C ALA A 55 -4.91 -4.65 -16.49
N GLN A 56 -5.72 -5.58 -17.00
CA GLN A 56 -5.28 -6.59 -17.96
C GLN A 56 -4.69 -5.96 -19.23
N LYS A 57 -5.37 -4.95 -19.79
CA LYS A 57 -4.86 -4.23 -20.96
C LYS A 57 -3.51 -3.55 -20.68
N PHE A 58 -3.38 -2.89 -19.54
CA PHE A 58 -2.14 -2.25 -19.15
C PHE A 58 -0.98 -3.25 -19.00
N PHE A 59 -1.25 -4.42 -18.42
CA PHE A 59 -0.28 -5.51 -18.31
C PHE A 59 0.09 -6.10 -19.67
N SER A 60 -0.88 -6.30 -20.57
CA SER A 60 -0.63 -6.82 -21.92
C SER A 60 0.14 -5.86 -22.80
N ASP A 61 -0.14 -4.56 -22.71
CA ASP A 61 0.44 -3.54 -23.60
C ASP A 61 1.92 -3.28 -23.27
N THR A 62 2.32 -3.45 -22.01
CA THR A 62 3.68 -3.10 -21.55
C THR A 62 4.62 -4.30 -21.49
N ASN A 63 4.09 -5.53 -21.38
CA ASN A 63 4.85 -6.77 -21.12
C ASN A 63 5.91 -6.62 -20.00
N ALA A 64 5.70 -5.66 -19.10
CA ALA A 64 6.67 -5.20 -18.11
C ALA A 64 6.40 -5.81 -16.72
N PHE A 65 5.35 -6.62 -16.61
CA PHE A 65 4.85 -7.15 -15.34
C PHE A 65 4.80 -8.67 -15.41
N ILE A 66 5.23 -9.30 -14.31
CA ILE A 66 5.14 -10.75 -14.10
C ILE A 66 4.36 -10.95 -12.81
N GLU A 67 3.32 -11.79 -12.87
CA GLU A 67 2.61 -12.21 -11.67
C GLU A 67 3.47 -13.19 -10.87
N LEU A 68 3.63 -12.91 -9.58
CA LEU A 68 4.35 -13.78 -8.67
C LEU A 68 3.38 -14.76 -8.00
N SER A 69 3.79 -16.03 -7.89
CA SER A 69 2.99 -17.07 -7.23
C SER A 69 2.88 -16.90 -5.71
N SER A 70 3.76 -16.10 -5.11
CA SER A 70 3.80 -15.84 -3.67
C SER A 70 4.44 -14.48 -3.37
N ASN A 71 4.22 -13.96 -2.17
CA ASN A 71 4.82 -12.71 -1.72
C ASN A 71 6.30 -12.93 -1.32
N PRO A 72 7.28 -12.37 -2.05
CA PRO A 72 8.70 -12.61 -1.79
C PRO A 72 9.29 -11.72 -0.68
N PHE A 73 8.46 -10.91 0.00
CA PHE A 73 8.92 -9.87 0.92
C PHE A 73 9.90 -10.37 1.97
N ASN A 74 9.55 -11.42 2.72
CA ASN A 74 10.41 -11.92 3.79
C ASN A 74 11.75 -12.45 3.25
N GLU A 75 11.72 -13.16 2.12
CA GLU A 75 12.93 -13.70 1.50
C GLU A 75 13.88 -12.57 1.06
N ILE A 76 13.33 -11.54 0.42
CA ILE A 76 14.13 -10.41 -0.05
C ILE A 76 14.65 -9.59 1.13
N LEU A 77 13.81 -9.37 2.14
CA LEU A 77 14.20 -8.67 3.36
C LEU A 77 15.38 -9.36 4.06
N ASP A 78 15.31 -10.67 4.24
CA ASP A 78 16.40 -11.43 4.87
C ASP A 78 17.68 -11.39 4.04
N LYS A 79 17.59 -11.46 2.70
CA LYS A 79 18.73 -11.28 1.79
C LYS A 79 19.38 -9.89 1.92
N VAL A 80 18.58 -8.84 2.03
CA VAL A 80 19.07 -7.46 2.23
C VAL A 80 19.79 -7.34 3.58
N ILE A 81 19.19 -7.87 4.65
CA ILE A 81 19.82 -7.87 5.99
C ILE A 81 21.16 -8.63 5.94
N GLN A 82 21.19 -9.80 5.30
CA GLN A 82 22.40 -10.60 5.14
C GLN A 82 23.50 -9.86 4.36
N LEU A 83 23.12 -9.15 3.29
CA LEU A 83 24.04 -8.30 2.52
C LEU A 83 24.64 -7.20 3.41
N LEU A 84 23.80 -6.45 4.13
CA LEU A 84 24.25 -5.37 5.01
C LEU A 84 25.18 -5.89 6.12
N ASN A 85 24.86 -7.02 6.72
CA ASN A 85 25.70 -7.70 7.71
C ASN A 85 27.07 -8.05 7.13
N THR A 86 27.10 -8.59 5.91
CA THR A 86 28.33 -8.96 5.21
C THR A 86 29.19 -7.73 4.90
N LEU A 87 28.58 -6.66 4.38
CA LEU A 87 29.27 -5.40 4.07
C LEU A 87 29.85 -4.76 5.34
N ARG A 88 29.10 -4.78 6.43
CA ARG A 88 29.56 -4.25 7.72
C ARG A 88 30.69 -5.09 8.29
N GLY A 89 30.58 -6.42 8.27
CA GLY A 89 31.61 -7.34 8.74
C GLY A 89 32.93 -7.22 7.98
N LYS A 90 32.87 -6.87 6.68
CA LYS A 90 34.05 -6.60 5.84
C LYS A 90 34.55 -5.15 5.90
N ASN A 91 33.96 -4.29 6.73
CA ASN A 91 34.25 -2.85 6.82
C ASN A 91 34.10 -2.09 5.49
N PHE A 92 33.25 -2.56 4.57
CA PHE A 92 32.93 -1.83 3.33
C PHE A 92 31.96 -0.67 3.56
N ILE A 93 31.22 -0.69 4.68
CA ILE A 93 30.34 0.40 5.10
C ILE A 93 30.63 0.80 6.55
N ARG A 94 30.47 2.10 6.82
CA ARG A 94 30.57 2.68 8.16
C ARG A 94 29.33 2.29 8.98
N LYS A 95 29.48 2.32 10.31
CA LYS A 95 28.40 1.99 11.26
C LYS A 95 27.12 2.80 11.00
N TRP A 96 27.26 4.12 10.80
CA TRP A 96 26.10 4.99 10.55
C TRP A 96 25.38 4.66 9.23
N GLN A 97 26.12 4.22 8.19
CA GLN A 97 25.52 3.80 6.92
C GLN A 97 24.72 2.52 7.11
N TYR A 98 25.30 1.55 7.82
CA TYR A 98 24.60 0.31 8.18
C TYR A 98 23.31 0.58 8.95
N GLU A 99 23.35 1.45 9.96
CA GLU A 99 22.18 1.80 10.77
C GLU A 99 21.09 2.51 9.95
N GLN A 100 21.47 3.39 9.01
CA GLN A 100 20.51 4.07 8.13
C GLN A 100 19.93 3.17 7.04
N MET A 101 20.70 2.20 6.55
CA MET A 101 20.28 1.31 5.46
C MET A 101 19.51 0.08 5.95
N MET A 102 19.58 -0.23 7.26
CA MET A 102 18.89 -1.38 7.84
C MET A 102 17.36 -1.22 7.71
N PRO A 103 16.66 -2.12 6.99
CA PRO A 103 15.22 -2.00 6.82
C PRO A 103 14.46 -2.20 8.15
N ASP A 104 13.52 -1.31 8.44
CA ASP A 104 12.55 -1.49 9.54
C ASP A 104 11.46 -2.47 9.11
N ARG A 105 11.39 -3.62 9.79
CA ARG A 105 10.41 -4.68 9.47
C ARG A 105 8.96 -4.22 9.54
N THR A 106 8.65 -3.19 10.33
CA THR A 106 7.28 -2.70 10.52
C THR A 106 6.85 -1.66 9.50
N ASN A 107 7.81 -0.93 8.91
CA ASN A 107 7.54 0.19 8.00
C ASN A 107 8.15 0.02 6.60
N CYS A 108 8.86 -1.08 6.35
CA CYS A 108 9.47 -1.35 5.05
C CYS A 108 8.47 -2.00 4.09
N GLU A 109 8.44 -1.50 2.86
CA GLU A 109 7.67 -2.06 1.76
C GLU A 109 8.61 -2.76 0.78
N LEU A 110 8.09 -3.75 0.05
CA LEU A 110 8.89 -4.55 -0.89
C LEU A 110 9.64 -3.67 -1.91
N ALA A 111 9.01 -2.60 -2.39
CA ALA A 111 9.62 -1.67 -3.34
C ALA A 111 10.91 -1.02 -2.82
N HIS A 112 11.01 -0.75 -1.52
CA HIS A 112 12.19 -0.15 -0.90
C HIS A 112 13.40 -1.10 -0.94
N LEU A 113 13.17 -2.41 -0.95
CA LEU A 113 14.22 -3.44 -0.92
C LEU A 113 14.88 -3.68 -2.28
N TYR A 114 14.30 -3.17 -3.36
CA TYR A 114 14.89 -3.28 -4.70
C TYR A 114 15.92 -2.19 -5.00
N PHE A 115 16.11 -1.22 -4.10
CA PHE A 115 17.05 -0.10 -4.27
C PHE A 115 16.89 0.63 -5.61
N ASN A 116 15.66 0.64 -6.14
CA ASN A 116 15.38 1.33 -7.40
C ASN A 116 15.71 2.81 -7.22
N PRO A 117 16.54 3.39 -8.11
CA PRO A 117 16.87 4.80 -8.02
C PRO A 117 15.59 5.60 -8.10
N LYS A 118 15.40 6.54 -7.16
CA LYS A 118 14.36 7.55 -7.34
C LYS A 118 14.77 8.40 -8.53
N THR A 119 13.96 8.38 -9.59
CA THR A 119 14.06 9.35 -10.67
C THR A 119 13.74 10.71 -10.05
N HIS A 120 14.79 11.51 -9.83
CA HIS A 120 14.69 12.90 -9.41
C HIS A 120 14.35 13.79 -10.60
#